data_AF-A0A5B8I8N3-F1
#
_entry.id   AF-A0A5B8I8N3-F1
#
_cell.length_a   1.000
_cell.length_b   1.000
_cell.length_c   1.000
_cell.angle_alpha   90.00
_cell.angle_beta   90.00
_cell.angle_gamma   90.00
#
_symmetry.space_group_name_H-M   'P 1'
#
loop_
_entity.id
_entity.type
_entity.pdbx_description
1 polymer ?
#
loop_
_entity_poly.entity_id
_entity_poly.type
_entity_poly.pdbx_seq_one_letter_code
_entity_poly.pdbx_strand_id
1 'polypeptide(L)'
;MTRLFPNLLVYDRDGAAWRASDKFLTTGAIHDRSGPSHAGLGRILRAKGEKAEIILFEQGFLASAYSWIESYRDHRPEAACLGYVYDDIAHYYMAEYPNRLIERLNGPQELTADETKRAQSAMNRIRDRRISKYNSQPLAAPSLGNAERRKVLVCDQSFADASTVYGLIDETGFEEMLAAAVRENADADILVKTHPDTASRPKGRAGYFSHLSDHGRVRILRDPINPYALFEHVDTVYVGTSGMGLEALFAGKRVVCFGAPFYAGWGLTDDRREIPHRHRSRSLEDIFHAFYIWYTIYHVPGAPVPSRIEDALDYIEKYRPVKAV
;
A
#
# COMPACT_ATOMS: atom_id res chain seq x y z
N MET A 1 3.90 7.01 20.03
CA MET A 1 2.64 6.46 20.58
C MET A 1 2.17 7.15 21.87
N THR A 2 2.97 7.26 22.94
CA THR A 2 2.54 7.87 24.23
C THR A 2 2.04 9.32 24.15
N ARG A 3 2.38 10.09 23.11
CA ARG A 3 1.81 11.44 22.91
C ARG A 3 0.41 11.43 22.28
N LEU A 4 0.11 10.46 21.42
CA LEU A 4 -1.21 10.33 20.79
C LEU A 4 -2.15 9.47 21.64
N PHE A 5 -1.60 8.43 22.25
CA PHE A 5 -2.29 7.49 23.11
C PHE A 5 -1.56 7.43 24.46
N PRO A 6 -1.67 8.47 25.31
CA PRO A 6 -0.98 8.56 26.59
C PRO A 6 -1.37 7.44 27.57
N ASN A 7 -2.57 6.89 27.40
CA ASN A 7 -3.09 5.79 28.21
C ASN A 7 -2.94 4.44 27.50
N LEU A 8 -2.11 4.32 26.46
CA LEU A 8 -1.91 3.06 25.75
C LEU A 8 -1.17 2.07 26.65
N LEU A 9 -1.85 0.98 26.98
CA LEU A 9 -1.27 -0.13 27.73
C LEU A 9 -0.82 -1.20 26.74
N VAL A 10 0.48 -1.52 26.76
CA VAL A 10 1.00 -2.64 25.97
C VAL A 10 0.41 -3.93 26.52
N TYR A 11 0.00 -4.79 25.61
CA TYR A 11 -0.49 -6.12 25.91
C TYR A 11 0.62 -6.96 26.59
N ASP A 12 0.54 -7.12 27.92
CA ASP A 12 0.96 -8.27 28.77
C ASP A 12 1.45 -7.83 30.17
N ARG A 13 0.81 -8.35 31.24
CA ARG A 13 1.45 -8.93 32.45
C ARG A 13 0.45 -9.62 33.38
N ASP A 14 -0.74 -9.04 33.61
CA ASP A 14 -1.72 -9.62 34.57
C ASP A 14 -3.15 -9.80 34.02
N GLY A 15 -3.40 -9.37 32.76
CA GLY A 15 -4.71 -9.40 32.11
C GLY A 15 -5.78 -8.49 32.73
N ALA A 16 -5.49 -7.80 33.85
CA ALA A 16 -6.41 -6.90 34.53
C ALA A 16 -6.76 -5.68 33.67
N ALA A 17 -5.74 -5.03 33.09
CA ALA A 17 -5.93 -3.92 32.15
C ALA A 17 -6.80 -4.33 30.96
N TRP A 18 -6.56 -5.51 30.39
CA TRP A 18 -7.38 -6.06 29.30
C TRP A 18 -8.84 -6.25 29.70
N ARG A 19 -9.09 -6.87 30.87
CA ARG A 19 -10.46 -7.08 31.38
C ARG A 19 -11.19 -5.76 31.59
N ALA A 20 -10.50 -4.75 32.12
CA ALA A 20 -11.04 -3.42 32.40
C ALA A 20 -11.14 -2.51 31.15
N SER A 21 -10.52 -2.87 30.03
CA SER A 21 -10.54 -2.07 28.81
C SER A 21 -11.68 -2.48 27.90
N ASP A 22 -12.41 -1.49 27.39
CA ASP A 22 -13.38 -1.68 26.30
C ASP A 22 -12.94 -0.97 25.01
N LYS A 23 -11.78 -0.31 25.04
CA LYS A 23 -11.15 0.35 23.88
C LYS A 23 -9.87 -0.35 23.47
N PHE A 24 -9.71 -0.63 22.18
CA PHE A 24 -8.61 -1.41 21.66
C PHE A 24 -7.99 -0.74 20.44
N LEU A 25 -6.67 -0.63 20.42
CA LEU A 25 -5.90 -0.29 19.23
C LEU A 25 -5.31 -1.59 18.66
N THR A 26 -5.66 -1.95 17.42
CA THR A 26 -5.24 -3.23 16.83
C THR A 26 -5.03 -3.14 15.33
N THR A 27 -4.43 -4.15 14.74
CA THR A 27 -4.16 -4.24 13.30
C THR A 27 -4.66 -5.59 12.76
N GLY A 28 -4.58 -5.78 11.46
CA GLY A 28 -4.96 -7.01 10.77
C GLY A 28 -6.48 -7.12 10.55
N ALA A 29 -6.90 -8.25 9.98
CA ALA A 29 -8.28 -8.47 9.55
C ALA A 29 -8.80 -9.88 9.90
N ILE A 30 -10.11 -10.09 9.78
CA ILE A 30 -10.80 -11.35 10.12
C ILE A 30 -11.44 -11.96 8.89
N HIS A 31 -10.82 -13.00 8.36
CA HIS A 31 -11.32 -13.71 7.19
C HIS A 31 -12.47 -14.66 7.56
N ASP A 32 -13.56 -14.60 6.82
CA ASP A 32 -14.73 -15.45 6.99
C ASP A 32 -14.58 -16.81 6.30
N ARG A 33 -13.90 -16.86 5.14
CA ARG A 33 -13.89 -18.03 4.25
C ARG A 33 -12.52 -18.43 3.71
N SER A 34 -11.52 -17.54 3.70
CA SER A 34 -10.18 -17.87 3.18
C SER A 34 -9.08 -17.01 3.79
N GLY A 35 -8.06 -17.67 4.37
CA GLY A 35 -6.86 -17.03 4.90
C GLY A 35 -6.78 -17.01 6.44
N PRO A 36 -5.57 -16.87 7.00
CA PRO A 36 -5.38 -16.82 8.44
C PRO A 36 -5.90 -15.49 9.00
N SER A 37 -6.93 -15.54 9.85
CA SER A 37 -7.41 -14.37 10.60
C SER A 37 -6.37 -13.85 11.58
N HIS A 38 -6.32 -12.53 11.79
CA HIS A 38 -5.41 -11.93 12.77
C HIS A 38 -5.80 -12.36 14.20
N ALA A 39 -4.90 -13.08 14.87
CA ALA A 39 -5.18 -13.72 16.15
C ALA A 39 -5.56 -12.72 17.26
N GLY A 40 -4.90 -11.55 17.28
CA GLY A 40 -5.16 -10.49 18.26
C GLY A 40 -6.56 -9.90 18.12
N LEU A 41 -6.93 -9.50 16.90
CA LEU A 41 -8.26 -8.97 16.60
C LEU A 41 -9.33 -10.04 16.87
N GLY A 42 -9.10 -11.29 16.48
CA GLY A 42 -10.02 -12.39 16.75
C GLY A 42 -10.22 -12.64 18.25
N ARG A 43 -9.19 -12.44 19.06
CA ARG A 43 -9.29 -12.52 20.53
C ARG A 43 -10.12 -11.38 21.11
N ILE A 44 -9.94 -10.14 20.64
CA ILE A 44 -10.75 -8.99 21.05
C ILE A 44 -12.22 -9.29 20.78
N LEU A 45 -12.55 -9.63 19.53
CA LEU A 45 -13.93 -9.85 19.11
C LEU A 45 -14.61 -11.01 19.85
N ARG A 46 -13.91 -12.13 20.06
CA ARG A 46 -14.46 -13.26 20.84
C ARG A 46 -14.68 -12.92 22.32
N ALA A 47 -13.81 -12.12 22.91
CA ALA A 47 -13.85 -11.83 24.35
C ALA A 47 -14.79 -10.66 24.71
N LYS A 48 -14.90 -9.67 23.83
CA LYS A 48 -15.59 -8.40 24.10
C LYS A 48 -16.81 -8.17 23.21
N GLY A 49 -16.87 -8.83 22.04
CA GLY A 49 -17.98 -8.70 21.10
C GLY A 49 -18.21 -7.24 20.69
N GLU A 50 -19.48 -6.86 20.58
CA GLU A 50 -19.93 -5.51 20.20
C GLU A 50 -19.57 -4.42 21.22
N LYS A 51 -19.16 -4.79 22.44
CA LYS A 51 -18.74 -3.82 23.47
C LYS A 51 -17.34 -3.25 23.21
N ALA A 52 -16.56 -3.84 22.30
CA ALA A 52 -15.24 -3.36 21.97
C ALA A 52 -15.31 -2.14 21.03
N GLU A 53 -14.86 -0.99 21.50
CA GLU A 53 -14.47 0.12 20.64
C GLU A 53 -13.10 -0.18 20.03
N ILE A 54 -13.03 -0.41 18.72
CA ILE A 54 -11.80 -0.81 18.03
C ILE A 54 -11.34 0.32 17.12
N ILE A 55 -10.10 0.75 17.32
CA ILE A 55 -9.34 1.55 16.35
C ILE A 55 -8.39 0.59 15.63
N LEU A 56 -8.59 0.45 14.34
CA LEU A 56 -7.75 -0.29 13.43
C LEU A 56 -6.58 0.60 13.01
N PHE A 57 -5.37 0.05 12.92
CA PHE A 57 -4.22 0.76 12.37
C PHE A 57 -3.39 -0.10 11.40
N GLU A 58 -2.76 0.54 10.43
CA GLU A 58 -1.86 -0.09 9.46
C GLU A 58 -0.70 0.86 9.14
N GLN A 59 0.40 0.35 8.57
CA GLN A 59 1.46 1.19 8.02
C GLN A 59 0.94 2.11 6.93
N GLY A 60 1.33 3.38 6.99
CA GLY A 60 1.14 4.32 5.88
C GLY A 60 2.02 3.97 4.68
N PHE A 61 1.85 4.73 3.60
CA PHE A 61 2.58 4.47 2.34
C PHE A 61 3.91 5.22 2.23
N LEU A 62 4.31 5.98 3.24
CA LEU A 62 5.72 6.36 3.47
C LEU A 62 6.19 5.60 4.70
N ALA A 63 6.30 4.28 4.57
CA ALA A 63 6.47 3.41 5.74
C ALA A 63 7.88 3.53 6.31
N SER A 64 8.95 3.42 5.51
CA SER A 64 10.31 3.47 6.04
C SER A 64 11.32 4.00 5.03
N ALA A 65 12.38 4.63 5.52
CA ALA A 65 13.58 4.95 4.74
C ALA A 65 14.35 3.67 4.31
N TYR A 66 14.04 2.54 4.93
CA TYR A 66 14.71 1.26 4.70
C TYR A 66 13.74 0.23 4.09
N SER A 67 14.20 -1.00 3.88
CA SER A 67 13.35 -2.11 3.49
C SER A 67 12.45 -2.54 4.65
N TRP A 68 11.36 -3.23 4.31
CA TRP A 68 10.52 -3.88 5.31
C TRP A 68 11.35 -4.78 6.24
N ILE A 69 12.25 -5.60 5.70
CA ILE A 69 13.05 -6.55 6.50
C ILE A 69 14.00 -5.83 7.47
N GLU A 70 14.72 -4.81 7.01
CA GLU A 70 15.63 -4.02 7.86
C GLU A 70 14.87 -3.36 9.01
N SER A 71 13.63 -2.93 8.76
CA SER A 71 12.74 -2.35 9.77
C SER A 71 12.41 -3.32 10.92
N TYR A 72 12.35 -4.63 10.63
CA TYR A 72 12.06 -5.66 11.65
C TYR A 72 13.31 -6.31 12.25
N ARG A 73 14.33 -6.60 11.43
CA ARG A 73 15.48 -7.43 11.82
C ARG A 73 16.40 -6.71 12.81
N ASP A 74 16.64 -5.44 12.58
CA ASP A 74 17.75 -4.75 13.25
C ASP A 74 17.30 -4.00 14.52
N HIS A 75 15.99 -4.02 14.82
CA HIS A 75 15.35 -3.34 15.96
C HIS A 75 15.78 -1.87 16.15
N ARG A 76 16.17 -1.22 15.04
CA ARG A 76 16.65 0.16 15.04
C ARG A 76 15.46 1.12 14.95
N PRO A 77 15.28 2.05 15.91
CA PRO A 77 14.23 3.06 15.83
C PRO A 77 14.27 3.87 14.53
N GLU A 78 15.45 4.05 13.94
CA GLU A 78 15.64 4.79 12.69
C GLU A 78 15.03 4.10 11.47
N ALA A 79 14.86 2.78 11.54
CA ALA A 79 14.21 1.97 10.51
C ALA A 79 12.73 1.70 10.79
N ALA A 80 12.21 2.18 11.92
CA ALA A 80 10.81 2.01 12.28
C ALA A 80 9.87 2.69 11.28
N CYS A 81 8.59 2.32 11.35
CA CYS A 81 7.59 2.89 10.47
C CYS A 81 7.38 4.38 10.79
N LEU A 82 7.46 5.23 9.77
CA LEU A 82 7.38 6.68 9.87
C LEU A 82 5.94 7.20 9.91
N GLY A 83 4.95 6.40 9.51
CA GLY A 83 3.56 6.83 9.50
C GLY A 83 2.58 5.67 9.54
N TYR A 84 1.45 5.88 10.20
CA TYR A 84 0.39 4.90 10.34
C TYR A 84 -0.96 5.53 10.00
N VAL A 85 -1.83 4.74 9.40
CA VAL A 85 -3.24 5.10 9.20
C VAL A 85 -4.07 4.53 10.35
N TYR A 86 -5.15 5.21 10.72
CA TYR A 86 -6.04 4.82 11.80
C TYR A 86 -7.50 4.95 11.35
N ASP A 87 -8.31 3.92 11.60
CA ASP A 87 -9.72 3.88 11.23
C ASP A 87 -10.54 3.15 12.29
N ASP A 88 -11.65 3.72 12.73
CA ASP A 88 -12.56 3.15 13.73
C ASP A 88 -13.80 2.48 13.11
N ILE A 89 -13.84 2.34 11.78
CA ILE A 89 -14.90 1.69 11.01
C ILE A 89 -14.36 0.44 10.32
N ALA A 90 -13.42 0.61 9.38
CA ALA A 90 -12.81 -0.48 8.62
C ALA A 90 -11.48 -0.04 7.97
N HIS A 91 -10.59 -0.98 7.64
CA HIS A 91 -9.34 -0.62 6.96
C HIS A 91 -9.60 -0.04 5.56
N TYR A 92 -8.70 0.83 5.08
CA TYR A 92 -8.79 1.47 3.76
C TYR A 92 -8.87 0.49 2.58
N TYR A 93 -8.34 -0.72 2.75
CA TYR A 93 -8.36 -1.78 1.75
C TYR A 93 -9.64 -2.64 1.78
N MET A 94 -10.57 -2.37 2.71
CA MET A 94 -11.82 -3.10 2.85
C MET A 94 -12.91 -2.51 1.96
N ALA A 95 -12.93 -2.90 0.68
CA ALA A 95 -13.73 -2.24 -0.34
C ALA A 95 -15.25 -2.37 -0.13
N GLU A 96 -15.72 -3.48 0.46
CA GLU A 96 -17.15 -3.73 0.71
C GLU A 96 -17.70 -3.03 1.95
N TYR A 97 -16.85 -2.36 2.73
CA TYR A 97 -17.23 -1.71 3.98
C TYR A 97 -17.06 -0.20 3.85
N PRO A 98 -17.96 0.61 4.44
CA PRO A 98 -17.65 2.02 4.65
C PRO A 98 -16.39 2.14 5.51
N ASN A 99 -15.62 3.20 5.30
CA ASN A 99 -14.48 3.54 6.15
C ASN A 99 -14.25 5.06 6.13
N ARG A 100 -13.42 5.58 7.03
CA ARG A 100 -13.18 7.02 7.16
C ARG A 100 -12.62 7.63 5.89
N LEU A 101 -11.79 6.89 5.16
CA LEU A 101 -11.23 7.38 3.90
C LEU A 101 -12.30 7.50 2.80
N ILE A 102 -13.19 6.51 2.68
CA ILE A 102 -14.33 6.55 1.76
C ILE A 102 -15.28 7.69 2.16
N GLU A 103 -15.60 7.84 3.45
CA GLU A 103 -16.41 8.95 3.96
C GLU A 103 -15.80 10.31 3.59
N ARG A 104 -14.49 10.49 3.80
CA ARG A 104 -13.76 11.71 3.44
C ARG A 104 -13.83 11.99 1.94
N LEU A 105 -13.65 10.96 1.12
CA LEU A 105 -13.64 11.10 -0.35
C LEU A 105 -15.04 11.24 -0.95
N ASN A 106 -16.10 10.74 -0.32
CA ASN A 106 -17.47 11.02 -0.74
C ASN A 106 -18.00 12.36 -0.19
N GLY A 107 -17.45 12.83 0.92
CA GLY A 107 -17.86 14.05 1.59
C GLY A 107 -17.78 15.31 0.71
N PRO A 108 -18.51 16.39 1.06
CA PRO A 108 -18.59 17.60 0.26
C PRO A 108 -17.33 18.47 0.30
N GLN A 109 -16.33 18.10 1.11
CA GLN A 109 -15.11 18.88 1.26
C GLN A 109 -14.26 18.80 -0.01
N GLU A 110 -13.94 19.95 -0.56
CA GLU A 110 -13.00 20.11 -1.67
C GLU A 110 -11.69 20.68 -1.12
N LEU A 111 -10.57 20.37 -1.77
CA LEU A 111 -9.28 20.94 -1.38
C LEU A 111 -9.24 22.45 -1.64
N THR A 112 -8.68 23.18 -0.70
CA THR A 112 -8.28 24.58 -0.93
C THR A 112 -7.11 24.64 -1.91
N ALA A 113 -6.89 25.80 -2.54
CA ALA A 113 -5.76 25.99 -3.46
C ALA A 113 -4.40 25.67 -2.81
N ASP A 114 -4.21 25.99 -1.54
CA ASP A 114 -3.00 25.68 -0.80
C ASP A 114 -2.85 24.17 -0.52
N GLU A 115 -3.95 23.48 -0.22
CA GLU A 115 -3.94 22.02 -0.04
C GLU A 115 -3.66 21.29 -1.35
N THR A 116 -4.26 21.72 -2.47
CA THR A 116 -3.97 21.20 -3.82
C THR A 116 -2.50 21.41 -4.16
N LYS A 117 -1.96 22.61 -3.94
CA LYS A 117 -0.54 22.92 -4.19
C LYS A 117 0.39 22.08 -3.31
N ARG A 118 0.05 21.89 -2.03
CA ARG A 118 0.81 21.05 -1.11
C ARG A 118 0.83 19.59 -1.56
N ALA A 119 -0.35 19.04 -1.93
CA ALA A 119 -0.47 17.68 -2.45
C ALA A 119 0.37 17.50 -3.72
N GLN A 120 0.24 18.42 -4.68
CA GLN A 120 0.99 18.35 -5.94
C GLN A 120 2.51 18.48 -5.73
N SER A 121 2.96 19.37 -4.84
CA SER A 121 4.38 19.50 -4.49
C SER A 121 4.93 18.21 -3.86
N ALA A 122 4.18 17.57 -2.96
CA ALA A 122 4.59 16.33 -2.32
C ALA A 122 4.59 15.15 -3.30
N MET A 123 3.58 15.03 -4.17
CA MET A 123 3.54 14.03 -5.24
C MET A 123 4.72 14.17 -6.20
N ASN A 124 5.01 15.39 -6.66
CA ASN A 124 6.17 15.67 -7.52
C ASN A 124 7.47 15.28 -6.81
N ARG A 125 7.62 15.65 -5.54
CA ARG A 125 8.80 15.29 -4.74
C ARG A 125 8.96 13.77 -4.61
N ILE A 126 7.88 13.03 -4.35
CA ILE A 126 7.88 11.57 -4.28
C ILE A 126 8.33 10.98 -5.62
N ARG A 127 7.77 11.44 -6.74
CA ARG A 127 8.13 10.98 -8.09
C ARG A 127 9.58 11.30 -8.42
N ASP A 128 9.98 12.56 -8.32
CA ASP A 128 11.30 13.04 -8.74
C ASP A 128 12.43 12.45 -7.88
N ARG A 129 12.15 12.14 -6.61
CA ARG A 129 13.09 11.47 -5.71
C ARG A 129 12.96 9.95 -5.70
N ARG A 130 12.03 9.37 -6.47
CA ARG A 130 11.73 7.94 -6.52
C ARG A 130 11.45 7.35 -5.13
N ILE A 131 10.65 8.04 -4.32
CA ILE A 131 10.26 7.61 -2.97
C ILE A 131 9.08 6.64 -3.06
N SER A 132 9.14 5.50 -2.37
CA SER A 132 8.10 4.47 -2.33
C SER A 132 7.74 4.11 -0.88
N LYS A 133 6.93 3.06 -0.66
CA LYS A 133 6.57 2.57 0.69
C LYS A 133 7.81 2.20 1.51
N TYR A 134 8.75 1.52 0.87
CA TYR A 134 10.06 1.17 1.41
C TYR A 134 11.13 1.68 0.46
N ASN A 135 12.31 2.07 0.97
CA ASN A 135 13.24 2.92 0.21
C ASN A 135 14.69 2.41 0.18
N SER A 136 14.92 1.09 0.32
CA SER A 136 16.26 0.47 0.19
C SER A 136 16.54 -0.16 -1.18
N GLN A 137 15.55 -0.19 -2.09
CA GLN A 137 15.65 -0.90 -3.36
C GLN A 137 16.56 -0.14 -4.34
N PRO A 138 17.34 -0.86 -5.18
CA PRO A 138 18.07 -0.24 -6.28
C PRO A 138 17.21 0.71 -7.10
N LEU A 139 17.75 1.91 -7.35
CA LEU A 139 17.05 2.95 -8.12
C LEU A 139 17.26 2.80 -9.63
N ALA A 140 18.29 2.06 -10.06
CA ALA A 140 18.49 1.75 -11.48
C ALA A 140 17.61 0.58 -11.90
N ALA A 141 16.97 0.70 -13.06
CA ALA A 141 16.25 -0.41 -13.65
C ALA A 141 17.26 -1.48 -14.14
N PRO A 142 16.95 -2.78 -14.01
CA PRO A 142 17.74 -3.82 -14.66
C PRO A 142 17.54 -3.77 -16.18
N SER A 143 18.27 -4.61 -16.93
CA SER A 143 17.95 -4.82 -18.34
C SER A 143 16.55 -5.44 -18.47
N LEU A 144 15.63 -4.72 -19.10
CA LEU A 144 14.22 -5.11 -19.27
C LEU A 144 13.95 -5.80 -20.61
N GLY A 145 14.95 -6.49 -21.17
CA GLY A 145 14.84 -7.17 -22.46
C GLY A 145 15.01 -6.22 -23.65
N ASN A 146 14.17 -6.36 -24.68
CA ASN A 146 14.29 -5.57 -25.90
C ASN A 146 13.95 -4.09 -25.64
N ALA A 147 14.92 -3.20 -25.83
CA ALA A 147 14.74 -1.76 -25.60
C ALA A 147 13.70 -1.11 -26.53
N GLU A 148 13.55 -1.62 -27.76
CA GLU A 148 12.66 -1.06 -28.79
C GLU A 148 11.19 -1.49 -28.63
N ARG A 149 10.94 -2.55 -27.85
CA ARG A 149 9.57 -2.98 -27.57
C ARG A 149 8.94 -2.18 -26.44
N ARG A 150 7.68 -1.81 -26.67
CA ARG A 150 6.77 -1.28 -25.64
C ARG A 150 6.70 -2.26 -24.47
N LYS A 151 6.52 -1.76 -23.25
CA LYS A 151 6.45 -2.61 -22.04
C LYS A 151 5.23 -2.27 -21.20
N VAL A 152 4.67 -3.31 -20.60
CA VAL A 152 3.54 -3.24 -19.67
C VAL A 152 3.92 -3.95 -18.39
N LEU A 153 3.53 -3.37 -17.25
CA LEU A 153 3.81 -3.94 -15.93
C LEU A 153 2.58 -4.66 -15.39
N VAL A 154 2.78 -5.86 -14.86
CA VAL A 154 1.80 -6.63 -14.09
C VAL A 154 2.37 -6.81 -12.68
N CYS A 155 1.65 -6.33 -11.67
CA CYS A 155 2.12 -6.39 -10.28
C CYS A 155 1.58 -7.65 -9.58
N ASP A 156 2.50 -8.49 -9.11
CA ASP A 156 2.17 -9.58 -8.20
C ASP A 156 1.94 -9.06 -6.76
N GLN A 157 1.30 -9.87 -5.93
CA GLN A 157 1.11 -9.60 -4.50
C GLN A 157 1.26 -10.88 -3.69
N SER A 158 1.56 -10.75 -2.40
CA SER A 158 1.55 -11.88 -1.47
C SER A 158 0.18 -12.58 -1.51
N PHE A 159 0.19 -13.91 -1.68
CA PHE A 159 -1.04 -14.71 -1.78
C PHE A 159 -1.98 -14.41 -0.62
N ALA A 160 -3.28 -14.24 -0.86
CA ALA A 160 -4.33 -13.94 0.12
C ALA A 160 -3.90 -12.97 1.25
N ASP A 161 -3.22 -11.89 0.85
CA ASP A 161 -3.06 -10.68 1.64
C ASP A 161 -4.45 -10.09 1.99
N ALA A 162 -4.57 -9.41 3.14
CA ALA A 162 -5.85 -8.82 3.51
C ALA A 162 -6.35 -7.82 2.45
N SER A 163 -5.46 -7.09 1.80
CA SER A 163 -5.80 -6.17 0.72
C SER A 163 -6.25 -6.86 -0.56
N THR A 164 -5.95 -8.14 -0.80
CA THR A 164 -6.51 -8.87 -1.97
C THR A 164 -7.86 -9.46 -1.64
N VAL A 165 -8.00 -10.10 -0.47
CA VAL A 165 -9.27 -10.69 -0.01
C VAL A 165 -10.37 -9.64 0.10
N TYR A 166 -10.14 -8.56 0.86
CA TYR A 166 -11.13 -7.49 0.98
C TYR A 166 -11.10 -6.47 -0.16
N GLY A 167 -10.08 -6.59 -1.01
CA GLY A 167 -9.97 -5.86 -2.26
C GLY A 167 -10.58 -6.61 -3.44
N LEU A 168 -11.41 -7.63 -3.20
CA LEU A 168 -12.22 -8.30 -4.21
C LEU A 168 -11.38 -8.90 -5.35
N ILE A 169 -10.24 -9.52 -5.04
CA ILE A 169 -9.48 -10.28 -6.03
C ILE A 169 -8.92 -11.56 -5.43
N ASP A 170 -9.16 -12.67 -6.13
CA ASP A 170 -8.69 -14.00 -5.80
C ASP A 170 -7.70 -14.50 -6.87
N GLU A 171 -7.30 -15.77 -6.77
CA GLU A 171 -6.34 -16.39 -7.69
C GLU A 171 -6.81 -16.34 -9.16
N THR A 172 -8.08 -16.65 -9.41
CA THR A 172 -8.68 -16.55 -10.75
C THR A 172 -8.58 -15.12 -11.30
N GLY A 173 -8.86 -14.11 -10.46
CA GLY A 173 -8.72 -12.71 -10.86
C GLY A 173 -7.27 -12.30 -11.20
N PHE A 174 -6.26 -12.87 -10.52
CA PHE A 174 -4.85 -12.66 -10.90
C PHE A 174 -4.50 -13.34 -12.24
N GLU A 175 -4.99 -14.55 -12.49
CA GLU A 175 -4.83 -15.23 -13.78
C GLU A 175 -5.47 -14.44 -14.93
N GLU A 176 -6.71 -13.97 -14.72
CA GLU A 176 -7.44 -13.12 -15.66
C GLU A 176 -6.70 -11.81 -15.94
N MET A 177 -6.13 -11.19 -14.90
CA MET A 177 -5.33 -9.97 -15.02
C MET A 177 -4.11 -10.18 -15.92
N LEU A 178 -3.35 -11.26 -15.72
CA LEU A 178 -2.20 -11.56 -16.56
C LEU A 178 -2.62 -11.87 -18.00
N ALA A 179 -3.68 -12.67 -18.17
CA ALA A 179 -4.22 -13.00 -19.50
C ALA A 179 -4.71 -11.75 -20.25
N ALA A 180 -5.38 -10.83 -19.56
CA ALA A 180 -5.81 -9.56 -20.10
C ALA A 180 -4.62 -8.69 -20.53
N ALA A 181 -3.60 -8.55 -19.66
CA ALA A 181 -2.40 -7.80 -20.00
C ALA A 181 -1.72 -8.33 -21.28
N VAL A 182 -1.61 -9.65 -21.42
CA VAL A 182 -1.03 -10.30 -22.61
C VAL A 182 -1.86 -10.06 -23.88
N ARG A 183 -3.19 -10.16 -23.76
CA ARG A 183 -4.15 -10.05 -24.89
C ARG A 183 -4.32 -8.61 -25.37
N GLU A 184 -4.44 -7.67 -24.44
CA GLU A 184 -4.71 -6.25 -24.73
C GLU A 184 -3.47 -5.49 -25.21
N ASN A 185 -2.27 -6.09 -25.08
CA ASN A 185 -0.99 -5.50 -25.45
C ASN A 185 -0.19 -6.49 -26.30
N ALA A 186 -0.69 -6.81 -27.50
CA ALA A 186 -0.12 -7.82 -28.39
C ALA A 186 1.30 -7.46 -28.90
N ASP A 187 1.64 -6.17 -28.91
CA ASP A 187 2.89 -5.58 -29.39
C ASP A 187 3.93 -5.31 -28.27
N ALA A 188 3.55 -5.50 -27.01
CA ALA A 188 4.39 -5.17 -25.86
C ALA A 188 5.05 -6.39 -25.21
N ASP A 189 6.18 -6.21 -24.53
CA ASP A 189 6.66 -7.19 -23.55
C ASP A 189 5.91 -6.99 -22.22
N ILE A 190 5.58 -8.10 -21.55
CA ILE A 190 4.84 -8.10 -20.28
C ILE A 190 5.81 -8.37 -19.14
N LEU A 191 6.07 -7.37 -18.33
CA LEU A 191 6.92 -7.45 -17.15
C LEU A 191 6.06 -7.83 -15.95
N VAL A 192 6.28 -9.01 -15.37
CA VAL A 192 5.61 -9.42 -14.12
C VAL A 192 6.55 -9.15 -12.97
N LYS A 193 6.25 -8.14 -12.14
CA LYS A 193 7.05 -7.86 -10.94
C LYS A 193 6.55 -8.69 -9.77
N THR A 194 7.39 -9.62 -9.29
CA THR A 194 7.04 -10.45 -8.13
C THR A 194 7.17 -9.68 -6.83
N HIS A 195 6.39 -10.05 -5.81
CA HIS A 195 6.43 -9.42 -4.50
C HIS A 195 7.78 -9.73 -3.78
N PRO A 196 8.45 -8.75 -3.15
CA PRO A 196 9.77 -8.96 -2.51
C PRO A 196 9.78 -9.98 -1.36
N ASP A 197 8.62 -10.27 -0.76
CA ASP A 197 8.50 -11.26 0.33
C ASP A 197 8.75 -12.70 -0.14
N THR A 198 8.65 -12.97 -1.44
CA THR A 198 8.85 -14.33 -2.00
C THR A 198 10.33 -14.68 -2.14
N ALA A 199 11.19 -13.69 -2.36
CA ALA A 199 12.63 -13.90 -2.57
C ALA A 199 13.44 -13.93 -1.26
N SER A 200 12.90 -13.38 -0.18
CA SER A 200 13.66 -13.03 1.02
C SER A 200 13.35 -13.87 2.26
N ARG A 201 12.39 -14.81 2.21
CA ARG A 201 12.09 -15.73 3.32
C ARG A 201 11.81 -17.16 2.84
N PRO A 202 12.54 -18.18 3.34
CA PRO A 202 12.20 -19.61 3.13
C PRO A 202 10.81 -20.02 3.66
N LYS A 203 10.18 -19.17 4.50
CA LYS A 203 8.82 -19.31 5.03
C LYS A 203 7.91 -18.11 4.68
N GLY A 204 8.32 -17.30 3.69
CA GLY A 204 7.52 -16.19 3.19
C GLY A 204 6.28 -16.70 2.47
N ARG A 205 5.25 -15.87 2.40
CA ARG A 205 4.07 -16.21 1.61
C ARG A 205 4.41 -16.06 0.13
N ALA A 206 4.23 -17.12 -0.65
CA ALA A 206 4.39 -17.02 -2.10
C ALA A 206 3.43 -15.98 -2.66
N GLY A 207 3.82 -15.31 -3.74
CA GLY A 207 2.92 -14.47 -4.54
C GLY A 207 2.15 -15.30 -5.55
N TYR A 208 1.06 -14.74 -6.10
CA TYR A 208 0.20 -15.41 -7.07
C TYR A 208 0.98 -15.86 -8.32
N PHE A 209 2.01 -15.11 -8.74
CA PHE A 209 2.82 -15.42 -9.92
C PHE A 209 4.16 -16.08 -9.61
N SER A 210 4.39 -16.55 -8.38
CA SER A 210 5.69 -17.14 -7.99
C SER A 210 6.07 -18.40 -8.77
N HIS A 211 5.07 -19.12 -9.28
CA HIS A 211 5.24 -20.34 -10.05
C HIS A 211 5.59 -20.09 -11.53
N LEU A 212 5.48 -18.85 -12.02
CA LEU A 212 5.72 -18.52 -13.43
C LEU A 212 7.20 -18.43 -13.76
N SER A 213 7.56 -18.77 -15.00
CA SER A 213 8.88 -18.54 -15.59
C SER A 213 8.77 -17.67 -16.84
N ASP A 214 9.91 -17.17 -17.32
CA ASP A 214 9.95 -16.41 -18.57
C ASP A 214 9.38 -17.24 -19.72
N HIS A 215 8.41 -16.69 -20.45
CA HIS A 215 7.75 -17.38 -21.54
C HIS A 215 7.27 -16.41 -22.62
N GLY A 216 7.66 -16.65 -23.87
CA GLY A 216 7.27 -15.78 -24.99
C GLY A 216 7.66 -14.32 -24.76
N ARG A 217 6.65 -13.44 -24.61
CA ARG A 217 6.79 -11.99 -24.30
C ARG A 217 6.73 -11.67 -22.80
N VAL A 218 6.49 -12.66 -21.95
CA VAL A 218 6.39 -12.49 -20.50
C VAL A 218 7.78 -12.62 -19.88
N ARG A 219 8.16 -11.66 -19.03
CA ARG A 219 9.42 -11.60 -18.29
C ARG A 219 9.15 -11.42 -16.82
N ILE A 220 9.71 -12.28 -15.97
CA ILE A 220 9.44 -12.29 -14.53
C ILE A 220 10.56 -11.59 -13.77
N LEU A 221 10.26 -10.44 -13.17
CA LEU A 221 11.20 -9.59 -12.44
C LEU A 221 11.19 -9.93 -10.94
N ARG A 222 12.18 -10.73 -10.51
CA ARG A 222 12.31 -11.20 -9.13
C ARG A 222 13.09 -10.27 -8.22
N ASP A 223 14.09 -9.59 -8.76
CA ASP A 223 14.98 -8.77 -7.96
C ASP A 223 14.26 -7.58 -7.32
N PRO A 224 14.74 -7.09 -6.15
CA PRO A 224 14.27 -5.83 -5.58
C PRO A 224 14.58 -4.68 -6.55
N ILE A 225 13.55 -3.90 -6.90
CA ILE A 225 13.66 -2.76 -7.81
C ILE A 225 12.73 -1.66 -7.30
N ASN A 226 13.16 -0.41 -7.34
CA ASN A 226 12.29 0.72 -7.06
C ASN A 226 11.16 0.84 -8.10
N PRO A 227 9.88 0.99 -7.71
CA PRO A 227 8.77 1.09 -8.65
C PRO A 227 8.93 2.18 -9.71
N TYR A 228 9.45 3.36 -9.35
CA TYR A 228 9.64 4.48 -10.29
C TYR A 228 10.68 4.17 -11.36
N ALA A 229 11.68 3.33 -11.08
CA ALA A 229 12.61 2.85 -12.08
C ALA A 229 11.92 1.99 -13.15
N LEU A 230 10.86 1.27 -12.78
CA LEU A 230 10.05 0.51 -13.74
C LEU A 230 9.08 1.42 -14.50
N PHE A 231 8.48 2.40 -13.82
CA PHE A 231 7.52 3.31 -14.43
C PHE A 231 8.14 4.12 -15.57
N GLU A 232 9.43 4.44 -15.52
CA GLU A 232 10.13 5.09 -16.66
C GLU A 232 10.12 4.28 -17.96
N HIS A 233 9.90 2.97 -17.88
CA HIS A 233 9.96 2.07 -19.02
C HIS A 233 8.61 1.46 -19.43
N VAL A 234 7.53 1.74 -18.71
CA VAL A 234 6.20 1.18 -18.99
C VAL A 234 5.14 2.26 -19.19
N ASP A 235 4.13 1.94 -19.98
CA ASP A 235 3.00 2.86 -20.24
C ASP A 235 1.74 2.50 -19.45
N THR A 236 1.60 1.22 -19.10
CA THR A 236 0.40 0.69 -18.45
C THR A 236 0.80 -0.26 -17.32
N VAL A 237 0.10 -0.16 -16.20
CA VAL A 237 0.32 -0.97 -15.01
C VAL A 237 -0.99 -1.68 -14.63
N TYR A 238 -0.94 -3.00 -14.60
CA TYR A 238 -2.03 -3.88 -14.17
C TYR A 238 -1.80 -4.28 -12.71
N VAL A 239 -2.81 -4.09 -11.88
CA VAL A 239 -2.76 -4.38 -10.44
C VAL A 239 -4.01 -5.09 -9.97
N GLY A 240 -3.85 -6.00 -9.00
CA GLY A 240 -4.97 -6.45 -8.17
C GLY A 240 -5.37 -5.32 -7.24
N THR A 241 -4.64 -5.15 -6.14
CA THR A 241 -4.82 -4.07 -5.15
C THR A 241 -3.51 -3.41 -4.68
N SER A 242 -2.39 -3.70 -5.35
CA SER A 242 -1.07 -3.23 -4.95
C SER A 242 -0.99 -1.70 -4.83
N GLY A 243 -0.30 -1.20 -3.80
CA GLY A 243 0.03 0.22 -3.65
C GLY A 243 0.85 0.78 -4.84
N MET A 244 1.56 -0.08 -5.57
CA MET A 244 2.28 0.30 -6.78
C MET A 244 1.38 0.91 -7.87
N GLY A 245 0.09 0.55 -7.90
CA GLY A 245 -0.85 1.19 -8.83
C GLY A 245 -1.07 2.67 -8.52
N LEU A 246 -1.12 3.06 -7.24
CA LEU A 246 -1.18 4.48 -6.87
C LEU A 246 0.11 5.23 -7.23
N GLU A 247 1.26 4.60 -6.98
CA GLU A 247 2.56 5.17 -7.37
C GLU A 247 2.67 5.34 -8.90
N ALA A 248 2.10 4.40 -9.67
CA ALA A 248 2.01 4.49 -11.12
C ALA A 248 1.13 5.68 -11.57
N LEU A 249 0.03 5.98 -10.87
CA LEU A 249 -0.76 7.19 -11.12
C LEU A 249 0.08 8.45 -10.87
N PHE A 250 0.87 8.52 -9.79
CA PHE A 250 1.78 9.66 -9.54
C PHE A 250 2.83 9.81 -10.63
N ALA A 251 3.26 8.70 -11.24
CA ALA A 251 4.16 8.68 -12.39
C ALA A 251 3.47 8.92 -13.74
N GLY A 252 2.17 9.26 -13.75
CA GLY A 252 1.40 9.58 -14.97
C GLY A 252 1.10 8.38 -15.86
N LYS A 253 1.05 7.16 -15.29
CA LYS A 253 0.81 5.93 -16.03
C LYS A 253 -0.66 5.57 -16.07
N ARG A 254 -1.08 4.88 -17.14
CA ARG A 254 -2.40 4.25 -17.16
C ARG A 254 -2.40 3.08 -16.18
N VAL A 255 -3.41 3.01 -15.32
CA VAL A 255 -3.54 1.94 -14.31
C VAL A 255 -4.84 1.18 -14.54
N VAL A 256 -4.73 -0.15 -14.60
CA VAL A 256 -5.84 -1.08 -14.76
C VAL A 256 -5.98 -1.89 -13.46
N CYS A 257 -7.13 -1.80 -12.81
CA CYS A 257 -7.41 -2.44 -11.53
C CYS A 257 -8.34 -3.65 -11.71
N PHE A 258 -7.87 -4.83 -11.33
CA PHE A 258 -8.67 -6.07 -11.29
C PHE A 258 -9.30 -6.33 -9.91
N GLY A 259 -8.71 -5.75 -8.86
CA GLY A 259 -9.36 -5.64 -7.55
C GLY A 259 -9.86 -4.21 -7.29
N ALA A 260 -10.13 -3.92 -6.03
CA ALA A 260 -10.71 -2.66 -5.55
C ALA A 260 -9.80 -1.93 -4.54
N PRO A 261 -8.52 -1.63 -4.87
CA PRO A 261 -7.65 -0.87 -3.96
C PRO A 261 -8.26 0.51 -3.67
N PHE A 262 -7.93 1.14 -2.55
CA PHE A 262 -8.63 2.35 -2.08
C PHE A 262 -8.68 3.52 -3.09
N TYR A 263 -7.73 3.58 -4.02
CA TYR A 263 -7.60 4.61 -5.04
C TYR A 263 -8.38 4.33 -6.34
N ALA A 264 -8.96 3.14 -6.49
CA ALA A 264 -9.83 2.78 -7.62
C ALA A 264 -11.28 3.27 -7.42
N GLY A 265 -12.09 3.33 -8.47
CA GLY A 265 -13.51 3.69 -8.38
C GLY A 265 -13.79 5.19 -8.27
N TRP A 266 -12.76 6.03 -8.41
CA TRP A 266 -12.85 7.49 -8.35
C TRP A 266 -12.67 8.18 -9.70
N GLY A 267 -12.62 7.41 -10.80
CA GLY A 267 -12.41 7.92 -12.17
C GLY A 267 -10.95 8.13 -12.57
N LEU A 268 -10.00 7.61 -11.79
CA LEU A 268 -8.55 7.70 -12.06
C LEU A 268 -7.96 6.45 -12.72
N THR A 269 -8.70 5.34 -12.72
CA THR A 269 -8.25 3.99 -13.09
C THR A 269 -9.23 3.34 -14.08
N ASP A 270 -8.74 2.39 -14.87
CA ASP A 270 -9.56 1.45 -15.63
C ASP A 270 -9.94 0.29 -14.70
N ASP A 271 -11.13 0.42 -14.09
CA ASP A 271 -11.63 -0.52 -13.10
C ASP A 271 -12.38 -1.68 -13.76
N ARG A 272 -11.88 -2.90 -13.62
CA ARG A 272 -12.48 -4.12 -14.19
C ARG A 272 -13.61 -4.70 -13.35
N ARG A 273 -13.91 -4.08 -12.22
CA ARG A 273 -14.97 -4.46 -11.31
C ARG A 273 -15.70 -3.22 -10.81
N GLU A 274 -16.98 -3.38 -10.52
CA GLU A 274 -17.74 -2.39 -9.77
C GLU A 274 -17.23 -2.32 -8.34
N ILE A 275 -17.10 -1.11 -7.80
CA ILE A 275 -16.57 -0.88 -6.46
C ILE A 275 -17.64 -0.21 -5.60
N PRO A 276 -18.17 -0.90 -4.58
CA PRO A 276 -19.22 -0.35 -3.75
C PRO A 276 -18.71 0.84 -2.92
N HIS A 277 -19.65 1.66 -2.46
CA HIS A 277 -19.42 2.83 -1.61
C HIS A 277 -18.59 3.96 -2.23
N ARG A 278 -18.13 3.86 -3.49
CA ARG A 278 -17.37 4.92 -4.18
C ARG A 278 -18.21 5.46 -5.32
N HIS A 279 -18.70 6.69 -5.17
CA HIS A 279 -19.73 7.24 -6.07
C HIS A 279 -19.46 8.68 -6.51
N ARG A 280 -18.21 9.15 -6.36
CA ARG A 280 -17.76 10.47 -6.84
C ARG A 280 -16.54 10.31 -7.74
N SER A 281 -16.33 11.28 -8.62
CA SER A 281 -15.04 11.45 -9.28
C SER A 281 -14.12 12.30 -8.40
N ARG A 282 -12.84 11.92 -8.31
CA ARG A 282 -11.82 12.66 -7.55
C ARG A 282 -10.56 12.86 -8.36
N SER A 283 -9.89 13.99 -8.10
CA SER A 283 -8.56 14.25 -8.64
C SER A 283 -7.51 13.39 -7.94
N LEU A 284 -6.33 13.26 -8.55
CA LEU A 284 -5.23 12.55 -7.93
C LEU A 284 -4.73 13.28 -6.66
N GLU A 285 -4.79 14.61 -6.67
CA GLU A 285 -4.52 15.47 -5.52
C GLU A 285 -5.47 15.19 -4.35
N ASP A 286 -6.77 14.96 -4.61
CA ASP A 286 -7.75 14.60 -3.57
C ASP A 286 -7.38 13.27 -2.91
N ILE A 287 -7.08 12.24 -3.72
CA ILE A 287 -6.67 10.91 -3.22
C ILE A 287 -5.38 11.02 -2.40
N PHE A 288 -4.39 11.76 -2.92
CA PHE A 288 -3.13 11.97 -2.24
C PHE A 288 -3.32 12.69 -0.91
N HIS A 289 -4.02 13.82 -0.92
CA HIS A 289 -4.27 14.59 0.29
C HIS A 289 -5.03 13.76 1.32
N ALA A 290 -6.10 13.07 0.92
CA ALA A 290 -6.90 12.26 1.81
C ALA A 290 -6.04 11.18 2.48
N PHE A 291 -5.26 10.40 1.71
CA PHE A 291 -4.49 9.30 2.27
C PHE A 291 -3.21 9.73 2.99
N TYR A 292 -2.35 10.52 2.32
CA TYR A 292 -1.02 10.85 2.81
C TYR A 292 -0.97 12.05 3.76
N ILE A 293 -1.96 12.95 3.76
CA ILE A 293 -1.91 14.17 4.60
C ILE A 293 -2.93 14.10 5.73
N TRP A 294 -4.17 13.71 5.41
CA TRP A 294 -5.27 13.70 6.38
C TRP A 294 -5.35 12.38 7.17
N TYR A 295 -5.28 11.25 6.48
CA TYR A 295 -5.54 9.92 7.06
C TYR A 295 -4.30 9.29 7.71
N THR A 296 -3.09 9.61 7.22
CA THR A 296 -1.83 9.11 7.78
C THR A 296 -1.31 10.06 8.86
N ILE A 297 -1.01 9.51 10.03
CA ILE A 297 -0.34 10.23 11.11
C ILE A 297 1.13 9.81 11.15
N TYR A 298 2.04 10.78 11.04
CA TYR A 298 3.47 10.53 11.00
C TYR A 298 4.15 10.64 12.38
N HIS A 299 5.17 9.80 12.54
CA HIS A 299 6.04 9.66 13.70
C HIS A 299 7.49 9.60 13.23
N VAL A 300 8.03 10.74 12.82
CA VAL A 300 9.37 10.82 12.27
C VAL A 300 10.39 11.03 13.41
N PRO A 301 11.44 10.18 13.52
CA PRO A 301 12.46 10.35 14.55
C PRO A 301 13.12 11.74 14.48
N GLY A 302 13.10 12.46 15.61
CA GLY A 302 13.66 13.80 15.73
C GLY A 302 12.78 14.95 15.22
N ALA A 303 11.58 14.66 14.69
CA ALA A 303 10.63 15.68 14.24
C ALA A 303 9.53 15.98 15.29
N PRO A 304 8.74 17.05 15.10
CA PRO A 304 7.52 17.29 15.89
C PRO A 304 6.55 16.09 15.84
N VAL A 305 5.68 15.96 16.83
CA VAL A 305 4.67 14.88 16.91
C VAL A 305 3.28 15.49 17.13
N PRO A 306 2.27 15.20 16.28
CA PRO A 306 2.40 14.43 15.04
C PRO A 306 3.29 15.15 14.01
N SER A 307 4.10 14.37 13.28
CA SER A 307 4.96 14.92 12.22
C SER A 307 4.14 15.22 10.98
N ARG A 308 4.67 16.06 10.10
CA ARG A 308 4.07 16.33 8.79
C ARG A 308 4.62 15.35 7.76
N ILE A 309 3.93 15.24 6.62
CA ILE A 309 4.43 14.47 5.47
C ILE A 309 5.82 14.97 5.02
N GLU A 310 6.06 16.28 5.08
CA GLU A 310 7.34 16.85 4.67
C GLU A 310 8.50 16.34 5.55
N ASP A 311 8.28 16.17 6.85
CA ASP A 311 9.28 15.59 7.76
C ASP A 311 9.61 14.15 7.37
N ALA A 312 8.61 13.37 6.93
CA ALA A 312 8.81 11.99 6.51
C ALA A 312 9.61 11.91 5.19
N LEU A 313 9.33 12.81 4.25
CA LEU A 313 10.07 12.91 2.99
C LEU A 313 11.52 13.34 3.23
N ASP A 314 11.74 14.36 4.09
CA ASP A 314 13.08 14.81 4.50
C ASP A 314 13.87 13.66 5.14
N TYR A 315 13.22 12.90 6.02
CA TYR A 315 13.82 11.75 6.69
C TYR A 315 14.20 10.65 5.70
N ILE A 316 13.30 10.27 4.78
CA ILE A 316 13.58 9.25 3.77
C ILE A 316 14.78 9.67 2.91
N GLU A 317 14.78 10.90 2.38
CA GLU A 317 15.88 11.37 1.52
C GLU A 317 17.22 11.39 2.26
N LYS A 318 17.21 11.78 3.53
CA LYS A 318 18.41 11.81 4.36
C LYS A 318 18.95 10.41 4.66
N TYR A 319 18.10 9.49 5.12
CA TYR A 319 18.52 8.24 5.74
C TYR A 319 18.46 7.00 4.85
N ARG A 320 17.75 7.03 3.72
CA ARG A 320 17.68 5.87 2.84
C ARG A 320 19.07 5.44 2.36
N PRO A 321 19.36 4.13 2.27
CA PRO A 321 20.69 3.63 1.95
C PRO A 321 21.06 3.79 0.46
N VAL A 322 20.07 4.00 -0.41
CA VAL A 322 20.26 4.21 -1.85
C VAL A 322 20.04 5.69 -2.20
N LYS A 323 20.98 6.31 -2.89
CA LYS A 323 20.85 7.72 -3.31
C LYS A 323 20.47 7.77 -4.79
N ALA A 324 19.52 8.65 -5.11
CA ALA A 324 19.26 9.00 -6.50
C ALA A 324 20.52 9.69 -7.01
N VAL A 325 21.04 9.21 -8.15
CA VAL A 325 22.23 9.78 -8.81
C VAL A 325 21.86 11.11 -9.44
#